data_AF-A0A357LED6-F1
#
_entry.id   AF-A0A357LED6-F1
#
_cell.length_a   1.000
_cell.length_b   1.000
_cell.length_c   1.000
_cell.angle_alpha   90.00
_cell.angle_beta   90.00
_cell.angle_gamma   90.00
#
_symmetry.space_group_name_H-M   'P 1'
#
loop_
_entity.id
_entity.type
_entity.pdbx_description
1 polymer ?
#
loop_
_entity_poly.entity_id
_entity_poly.type
_entity_poly.pdbx_seq_one_letter_code
_entity_poly.pdbx_strand_id
1 'polypeptide(L)'
;MRSHLTAFGLGAGLVLLAGGVLAVVGPRFIEIDGDEDGVSVANLEDGDSGSFQLQDGKRAVAAKWTGDFLFAADARSLSSLSKSLEVEVKEGDLLRKAVFENRDGKVAVIAFKDDTALSGAEADAEAAALLQTFARSSGVNAGQRLKAIIAEGGKAAAVAEIGALTGGHAAGAYIGALAESATLDDDDVEILSRGVAKLTSDYAKRQALAALLENQKLGQAGLQSVLTAARTIESDHEVRLIIEALSESGMSSASAAAATALIADINSDHEIRLAVEALTGSKALDGASAARAVAAAVAAIEGDYEKRLVIEAAATRLGEADMAGAAIGAAGAIKGAHERRLAIETIAENLETGSADWLALIALAAAIDGDHERRLAVEALAGHAPRNAETKAALAAAAASIGSDHDRRLAQDALE
;
A
#
# COMPACT_ATOMS: atom_id res chain seq x y z
N MET A 1 -36.93 0.01 -19.41
CA MET A 1 -37.07 -1.43 -19.07
C MET A 1 -36.80 -2.26 -20.32
N ARG A 2 -35.57 -2.72 -20.50
CA ARG A 2 -35.20 -3.77 -21.46
C ARG A 2 -34.41 -4.79 -20.66
N SER A 3 -34.99 -5.98 -20.44
CA SER A 3 -34.29 -7.07 -19.77
C SER A 3 -33.28 -7.67 -20.75
N HIS A 4 -32.00 -7.56 -20.44
CA HIS A 4 -30.96 -8.37 -21.08
C HIS A 4 -30.81 -9.66 -20.28
N LEU A 5 -31.77 -10.57 -20.45
CA LEU A 5 -31.59 -11.98 -20.11
C LEU A 5 -30.88 -12.63 -21.29
N THR A 6 -29.56 -12.79 -21.23
CA THR A 6 -28.94 -13.96 -21.85
C THR A 6 -29.19 -15.12 -20.89
N ALA A 7 -30.40 -15.65 -20.94
CA ALA A 7 -30.72 -16.93 -20.35
C ALA A 7 -29.73 -17.97 -20.90
N PHE A 8 -29.14 -18.78 -20.03
CA PHE A 8 -28.55 -20.05 -20.41
C PHE A 8 -29.60 -20.74 -21.30
N GLY A 9 -29.23 -21.05 -22.54
CA GLY A 9 -30.19 -21.54 -23.51
C GLY A 9 -30.86 -22.81 -22.97
N LEU A 10 -32.18 -22.75 -22.77
CA LEU A 10 -33.03 -23.93 -22.50
C LEU A 10 -32.89 -24.91 -23.66
N GLY A 11 -31.88 -25.77 -23.60
CA GLY A 11 -31.73 -26.94 -24.43
C GLY A 11 -32.52 -28.09 -23.82
N ALA A 12 -33.85 -28.05 -23.92
CA ALA A 12 -34.66 -29.27 -23.86
C ALA A 12 -34.36 -30.10 -25.12
N GLY A 13 -33.23 -30.80 -25.10
CA GLY A 13 -32.80 -31.74 -26.13
C GLY A 13 -32.71 -33.12 -25.52
N LEU A 14 -33.76 -33.91 -25.75
CA LEU A 14 -33.81 -35.34 -25.49
C LEU A 14 -32.65 -36.01 -26.25
N VAL A 15 -31.51 -36.24 -25.61
CA VAL A 15 -30.42 -37.03 -26.18
C VAL A 15 -30.62 -38.48 -25.76
N LEU A 16 -31.14 -39.25 -26.71
CA LEU A 16 -31.01 -40.70 -26.76
C LEU A 16 -29.56 -41.09 -26.45
N LEU A 17 -29.41 -41.95 -25.45
CA LEU A 17 -28.20 -42.70 -25.13
C LEU A 17 -27.66 -43.40 -26.38
N ALA A 18 -26.63 -42.82 -27.00
CA ALA A 18 -25.73 -43.53 -27.90
C ALA A 18 -24.33 -43.39 -27.31
N GLY A 19 -23.85 -44.52 -26.77
CA GLY A 19 -22.56 -44.77 -26.12
C GLY A 19 -21.47 -43.71 -26.28
N GLY A 20 -21.23 -42.98 -25.21
CA GLY A 20 -20.14 -42.05 -25.07
C GLY A 20 -20.32 -41.26 -23.80
N VAL A 21 -20.08 -41.89 -22.65
CA VAL A 21 -19.85 -41.15 -21.40
C VAL A 21 -18.62 -40.30 -21.68
N LEU A 22 -18.81 -39.02 -22.03
CA LEU A 22 -17.73 -38.05 -21.97
C LEU A 22 -17.51 -37.80 -20.48
N ALA A 23 -16.79 -38.73 -19.85
CA ALA A 23 -16.24 -38.53 -18.53
C ALA A 23 -15.16 -37.46 -18.71
N VAL A 24 -15.54 -36.19 -18.63
CA VAL A 24 -14.59 -35.11 -18.40
C VAL A 24 -14.18 -35.23 -16.94
N VAL A 25 -13.40 -36.27 -16.63
CA VAL A 25 -12.56 -36.29 -15.43
C VAL A 25 -11.36 -35.42 -15.79
N GLY A 26 -11.61 -34.12 -15.85
CA GLY A 26 -10.53 -33.14 -15.89
C GLY A 26 -9.71 -33.29 -14.61
N PRO A 27 -8.37 -33.15 -14.65
CA PRO A 27 -7.57 -33.20 -13.45
C PRO A 27 -8.06 -32.13 -12.46
N ARG A 28 -8.35 -32.54 -11.22
CA ARG A 28 -8.52 -31.60 -10.11
C ARG A 28 -7.22 -30.81 -10.00
N PHE A 29 -7.28 -29.50 -10.22
CA PHE A 29 -6.07 -28.66 -10.20
C PHE A 29 -5.94 -27.87 -8.90
N ILE A 30 -6.95 -27.94 -8.04
CA ILE A 30 -6.80 -27.61 -6.64
C ILE A 30 -6.03 -28.77 -5.96
N GLU A 31 -4.71 -28.66 -5.92
CA GLU A 31 -3.84 -29.52 -5.11
C GLU A 31 -3.76 -28.91 -3.71
N ILE A 32 -4.56 -29.43 -2.77
CA ILE A 32 -4.57 -28.93 -1.39
C ILE A 32 -3.48 -29.64 -0.59
N ASP A 33 -2.34 -29.00 -0.47
CA ASP A 33 -1.34 -29.26 0.57
C ASP A 33 -0.93 -27.89 1.14
N GLY A 34 -1.63 -27.39 2.16
CA GLY A 34 -1.33 -26.09 2.75
C GLY A 34 -2.01 -25.88 4.11
N ASP A 35 -1.33 -25.13 4.98
CA ASP A 35 -1.79 -24.79 6.33
C ASP A 35 -3.13 -24.05 6.32
N GLU A 36 -4.07 -24.46 7.18
CA GLU A 36 -5.46 -23.97 7.23
C GLU A 36 -5.61 -22.48 7.62
N ASP A 37 -4.52 -21.78 7.93
CA ASP A 37 -4.55 -20.46 8.58
C ASP A 37 -4.08 -19.29 7.68
N GLY A 38 -3.81 -19.53 6.39
CA GLY A 38 -3.30 -18.51 5.45
C GLY A 38 -4.21 -18.21 4.25
N VAL A 39 -4.04 -17.01 3.68
CA VAL A 39 -4.58 -16.67 2.35
C VAL A 39 -3.45 -16.75 1.32
N SER A 40 -3.59 -17.57 0.28
CA SER A 40 -2.64 -17.64 -0.84
C SER A 40 -3.34 -17.37 -2.16
N VAL A 41 -2.67 -16.63 -3.06
CA VAL A 41 -3.20 -16.29 -4.38
C VAL A 41 -2.14 -16.53 -5.45
N ALA A 42 -2.51 -17.22 -6.52
CA ALA A 42 -1.72 -17.34 -7.73
C ALA A 42 -2.58 -16.95 -8.93
N ASN A 43 -2.12 -15.99 -9.72
CA ASN A 43 -2.71 -15.63 -11.01
C ASN A 43 -1.62 -15.68 -12.07
N LEU A 44 -1.86 -16.44 -13.14
CA LEU A 44 -0.93 -16.64 -14.25
C LEU A 44 -1.68 -16.44 -15.55
N GLU A 45 -1.12 -15.61 -16.42
CA GLU A 45 -1.58 -15.39 -17.79
C GLU A 45 -0.45 -15.79 -18.76
N ASP A 46 -0.74 -16.71 -19.68
CA ASP A 46 0.18 -17.16 -20.73
C ASP A 46 -0.54 -17.18 -22.08
N GLY A 47 -0.23 -16.19 -22.92
CA GLY A 47 -0.83 -15.99 -24.23
C GLY A 47 -2.35 -15.87 -24.16
N ASP A 48 -3.05 -16.86 -24.69
CA ASP A 48 -4.52 -16.92 -24.77
C ASP A 48 -5.13 -17.74 -23.62
N SER A 49 -4.37 -18.01 -22.56
CA SER A 49 -4.81 -18.82 -21.43
C SER A 49 -4.48 -18.16 -20.11
N GLY A 50 -5.28 -18.42 -19.10
CA GLY A 50 -5.01 -17.97 -17.75
C GLY A 50 -5.53 -18.92 -16.70
N SER A 51 -4.99 -18.77 -15.50
CA SER A 51 -5.41 -19.55 -14.34
C SER A 51 -5.34 -18.71 -13.08
N PHE A 52 -6.28 -18.98 -12.18
CA PHE A 52 -6.39 -18.34 -10.88
C PHE A 52 -6.54 -19.43 -9.81
N GLN A 53 -5.87 -19.26 -8.67
CA GLN A 53 -6.08 -20.04 -7.47
C GLN A 53 -6.06 -19.13 -6.25
N LEU A 54 -7.00 -19.36 -5.34
CA LEU A 54 -7.12 -18.72 -4.04
C LEU A 54 -7.39 -19.80 -3.00
N GLN A 55 -6.56 -19.85 -1.96
CA GLN A 55 -6.86 -20.55 -0.72
C GLN A 55 -7.18 -19.49 0.35
N ASP A 56 -8.30 -19.63 1.06
CA ASP A 56 -8.72 -18.78 2.16
C ASP A 56 -9.37 -19.64 3.24
N GLY A 57 -8.58 -20.02 4.24
CA GLY A 57 -9.00 -20.96 5.28
C GLY A 57 -9.44 -22.30 4.70
N LYS A 58 -10.70 -22.69 4.93
CA LYS A 58 -11.29 -23.95 4.42
C LYS A 58 -11.92 -23.84 3.04
N ARG A 59 -11.81 -22.68 2.40
CA ARG A 59 -12.39 -22.41 1.09
C ARG A 59 -11.28 -22.22 0.07
N ALA A 60 -11.35 -22.98 -1.02
CA ALA A 60 -10.50 -22.83 -2.18
C ALA A 60 -11.34 -22.39 -3.38
N VAL A 61 -10.87 -21.41 -4.13
CA VAL A 61 -11.49 -20.96 -5.39
C VAL A 61 -10.43 -21.02 -6.47
N ALA A 62 -10.72 -21.72 -7.56
CA ALA A 62 -9.79 -21.87 -8.65
C ALA A 62 -10.50 -21.75 -9.99
N ALA A 63 -9.81 -21.21 -10.99
CA ALA A 63 -10.34 -21.11 -12.32
C ALA A 63 -9.23 -21.28 -13.37
N LYS A 64 -9.62 -21.79 -14.54
CA LYS A 64 -8.78 -21.86 -15.73
C LYS A 64 -9.59 -21.42 -16.92
N TRP A 65 -9.01 -20.63 -17.80
CA TRP A 65 -9.69 -20.19 -19.02
C TRP A 65 -8.78 -20.21 -20.22
N THR A 66 -9.41 -20.25 -21.39
CA THR A 66 -8.77 -20.04 -22.68
C THR A 66 -9.63 -19.07 -23.48
N GLY A 67 -8.99 -18.07 -24.08
CA GLY A 67 -9.66 -16.95 -24.72
C GLY A 67 -10.25 -15.94 -23.75
N ASP A 68 -10.62 -14.79 -24.31
CA ASP A 68 -11.27 -13.72 -23.55
C ASP A 68 -12.68 -14.12 -23.09
N PHE A 69 -13.06 -13.65 -21.91
CA PHE A 69 -14.43 -13.76 -21.40
C PHE A 69 -14.82 -12.49 -20.66
N LEU A 70 -16.12 -12.22 -20.56
CA LEU A 70 -16.66 -11.09 -19.80
C LEU A 70 -17.83 -11.57 -18.96
N PHE A 71 -17.86 -11.16 -17.70
CA PHE A 71 -19.00 -11.38 -16.81
C PHE A 71 -20.15 -10.43 -17.15
N ALA A 72 -21.38 -10.90 -17.00
CA ALA A 72 -22.51 -10.01 -16.77
C ALA A 72 -22.35 -9.26 -15.43
N ALA A 73 -23.08 -8.17 -15.23
CA ALA A 73 -22.95 -7.32 -14.04
C ALA A 73 -23.15 -8.11 -12.72
N ASP A 74 -24.12 -9.02 -12.67
CA ASP A 74 -24.37 -9.87 -11.50
C ASP A 74 -23.37 -11.02 -11.32
N ALA A 75 -22.48 -11.24 -12.29
CA ALA A 75 -21.56 -12.37 -12.41
C ALA A 75 -22.22 -13.76 -12.30
N ARG A 76 -23.51 -13.87 -12.60
CA ARG A 76 -24.22 -15.16 -12.66
C ARG A 76 -24.28 -15.75 -14.07
N SER A 77 -23.81 -14.99 -15.04
CA SER A 77 -23.64 -15.43 -16.43
C SER A 77 -22.46 -14.71 -17.10
N LEU A 78 -22.08 -15.19 -18.27
CA LEU A 78 -21.06 -14.57 -19.12
C LEU A 78 -21.76 -13.79 -20.25
N SER A 79 -21.36 -12.52 -20.44
CA SER A 79 -21.80 -11.73 -21.60
C SER A 79 -21.03 -12.12 -22.86
N SER A 80 -19.80 -12.63 -22.72
CA SER A 80 -19.03 -13.23 -23.80
C SER A 80 -18.08 -14.30 -23.26
N LEU A 81 -17.83 -15.32 -24.07
CA LEU A 81 -16.81 -16.34 -23.83
C LEU A 81 -16.23 -16.73 -25.18
N SER A 82 -14.92 -16.61 -25.35
CA SER A 82 -14.25 -16.91 -26.61
C SER A 82 -14.08 -18.41 -26.81
N LYS A 83 -13.55 -19.13 -25.81
CA LYS A 83 -13.37 -20.59 -25.87
C LYS A 83 -13.90 -21.29 -24.63
N SER A 84 -13.21 -21.24 -23.50
CA SER A 84 -13.61 -22.01 -22.31
C SER A 84 -13.25 -21.31 -21.00
N LEU A 85 -14.03 -21.60 -19.96
CA LEU A 85 -13.78 -21.22 -18.58
C LEU A 85 -14.20 -22.39 -17.69
N GLU A 86 -13.31 -22.82 -16.81
CA GLU A 86 -13.60 -23.80 -15.76
C GLU A 86 -13.43 -23.13 -14.41
N VAL A 87 -14.40 -23.31 -13.52
CA VAL A 87 -14.39 -22.79 -12.16
C VAL A 87 -14.59 -23.95 -11.20
N GLU A 88 -13.68 -24.09 -10.23
CA GLU A 88 -13.76 -25.03 -9.13
C GLU A 88 -13.81 -24.26 -7.79
N VAL A 89 -14.72 -24.66 -6.91
CA VAL A 89 -14.80 -24.15 -5.54
C VAL A 89 -14.84 -25.34 -4.60
N LYS A 90 -13.90 -25.39 -3.65
CA LYS A 90 -13.90 -26.37 -2.57
C LYS A 90 -14.25 -25.68 -1.26
N GLU A 91 -15.21 -26.22 -0.53
CA GLU A 91 -15.58 -25.76 0.82
C GLU A 91 -15.61 -26.97 1.76
N GLY A 92 -14.62 -27.08 2.64
CA GLY A 92 -14.41 -28.30 3.40
C GLY A 92 -14.09 -29.47 2.47
N ASP A 93 -14.90 -30.54 2.53
CA ASP A 93 -14.74 -31.73 1.67
C ASP A 93 -15.51 -31.65 0.36
N LEU A 94 -16.46 -30.73 0.22
CA LEU A 94 -17.31 -30.62 -0.95
C LEU A 94 -16.58 -29.86 -2.06
N LEU A 95 -16.39 -30.52 -3.20
CA LEU A 95 -15.89 -29.90 -4.42
C LEU A 95 -17.07 -29.57 -5.35
N ARG A 96 -17.11 -28.36 -5.88
CA ARG A 96 -18.12 -27.93 -6.84
C ARG A 96 -17.42 -27.38 -8.07
N LYS A 97 -17.90 -27.76 -9.25
CA LYS A 97 -17.29 -27.37 -10.52
C LYS A 97 -18.33 -26.91 -11.53
N ALA A 98 -18.00 -25.90 -12.33
CA ALA A 98 -18.69 -25.59 -13.57
C ALA A 98 -17.69 -25.42 -14.72
N VAL A 99 -17.97 -26.06 -15.85
CA VAL A 99 -17.22 -25.94 -17.10
C VAL A 99 -18.10 -25.24 -18.13
N PHE A 100 -17.65 -24.09 -18.60
CA PHE A 100 -18.28 -23.25 -19.62
C PHE A 100 -17.51 -23.40 -20.92
N GLU A 101 -18.21 -23.67 -22.02
CA GLU A 101 -17.63 -23.79 -23.37
C GLU A 101 -18.42 -22.96 -24.36
N ASN A 102 -17.71 -22.21 -25.21
CA ASN A 102 -18.30 -21.60 -26.38
C ASN A 102 -18.50 -22.65 -27.47
N ARG A 103 -19.76 -22.88 -27.85
CA ARG A 103 -20.18 -23.74 -28.96
C ARG A 103 -20.93 -22.88 -29.96
N ASP A 104 -20.23 -22.49 -31.03
CA ASP A 104 -20.76 -21.69 -32.13
C ASP A 104 -21.44 -20.38 -31.68
N GLY A 105 -20.82 -19.67 -30.73
CA GLY A 105 -21.31 -18.40 -30.19
C GLY A 105 -22.33 -18.54 -29.05
N LYS A 106 -22.63 -19.76 -28.61
CA LYS A 106 -23.48 -20.04 -27.44
C LYS A 106 -22.65 -20.66 -26.32
N VAL A 107 -22.87 -20.21 -25.09
CA VAL A 107 -22.21 -20.79 -23.91
C VAL A 107 -22.96 -22.03 -23.46
N ALA A 108 -22.33 -23.19 -23.59
CA ALA A 108 -22.77 -24.43 -22.96
C ALA A 108 -22.13 -24.57 -21.57
N VAL A 109 -22.86 -25.14 -20.62
CA VAL A 109 -22.37 -25.33 -19.25
C VAL A 109 -22.65 -26.74 -18.74
N ILE A 110 -21.68 -27.31 -18.01
CA ILE A 110 -21.84 -28.55 -17.25
C ILE A 110 -21.36 -28.27 -15.82
N ALA A 111 -22.22 -28.57 -14.84
CA ALA A 111 -21.90 -28.37 -13.43
C ALA A 111 -21.82 -29.71 -12.68
N PHE A 112 -21.01 -29.76 -11.63
CA PHE A 112 -20.74 -30.95 -10.84
C PHE A 112 -20.74 -30.62 -9.34
N LYS A 113 -21.19 -31.59 -8.54
CA LYS A 113 -20.91 -31.70 -7.10
C LYS A 113 -20.11 -32.98 -6.90
N ASP A 114 -18.90 -32.83 -6.40
CA ASP A 114 -17.84 -33.83 -6.44
C ASP A 114 -17.72 -34.41 -7.86
N ASP A 115 -17.85 -35.72 -8.00
CA ASP A 115 -17.77 -36.41 -9.30
C ASP A 115 -19.16 -36.63 -9.94
N THR A 116 -20.23 -36.02 -9.39
CA THR A 116 -21.60 -36.17 -9.89
C THR A 116 -22.01 -34.98 -10.76
N ALA A 117 -22.32 -35.23 -12.03
CA ALA A 117 -22.86 -34.22 -12.93
C ALA A 117 -24.30 -33.84 -12.58
N LEU A 118 -24.57 -32.53 -12.53
CA LEU A 118 -25.90 -31.95 -12.36
C LEU A 118 -26.60 -31.81 -13.72
N SER A 119 -27.92 -31.62 -13.70
CA SER A 119 -28.68 -31.40 -14.94
C SER A 119 -29.82 -30.39 -14.76
N GLY A 120 -30.26 -29.81 -15.89
CA GLY A 120 -31.37 -28.86 -15.93
C GLY A 120 -31.15 -27.64 -15.03
N ALA A 121 -32.23 -27.16 -14.41
CA ALA A 121 -32.20 -25.94 -13.61
C ALA A 121 -31.24 -25.99 -12.40
N GLU A 122 -30.95 -27.18 -11.87
CA GLU A 122 -29.96 -27.32 -10.79
C GLU A 122 -28.54 -27.03 -11.30
N ALA A 123 -28.20 -27.54 -12.48
CA ALA A 123 -26.89 -27.27 -13.10
C ALA A 123 -26.71 -25.78 -13.41
N ASP A 124 -27.75 -25.13 -13.95
CA ASP A 124 -27.72 -23.70 -14.27
C ASP A 124 -27.54 -22.84 -13.01
N ALA A 125 -28.25 -23.19 -11.92
CA ALA A 125 -28.15 -22.48 -10.65
C ALA A 125 -26.77 -22.67 -9.99
N GLU A 126 -26.22 -23.88 -10.04
CA GLU A 126 -24.89 -24.17 -9.49
C GLU A 126 -23.80 -23.44 -10.28
N ALA A 127 -23.87 -23.48 -11.61
CA ALA A 127 -22.93 -22.74 -12.46
C ALA A 127 -22.96 -21.23 -12.21
N ALA A 128 -24.16 -20.65 -12.09
CA ALA A 128 -24.34 -19.24 -11.76
C ALA A 128 -23.72 -18.89 -10.39
N ALA A 129 -23.89 -19.76 -9.38
CA ALA A 129 -23.33 -19.56 -8.06
C ALA A 129 -21.79 -19.65 -8.06
N LEU A 130 -21.21 -20.61 -8.77
CA LEU A 130 -19.75 -20.76 -8.89
C LEU A 130 -19.12 -19.60 -9.64
N LEU A 131 -19.74 -19.15 -10.73
CA LEU A 131 -19.27 -18.00 -11.49
C LEU A 131 -19.27 -16.72 -10.64
N GLN A 132 -20.34 -16.50 -9.87
CA GLN A 132 -20.44 -15.36 -8.95
C GLN A 132 -19.40 -15.44 -7.83
N THR A 133 -19.17 -16.64 -7.28
CA THR A 133 -18.13 -16.88 -6.26
C THR A 133 -16.75 -16.56 -6.80
N PHE A 134 -16.43 -17.02 -8.02
CA PHE A 134 -15.16 -16.71 -8.69
C PHE A 134 -15.00 -15.20 -8.90
N ALA A 135 -15.98 -14.53 -9.51
CA ALA A 135 -15.91 -13.09 -9.77
C ALA A 135 -15.74 -12.23 -8.50
N ARG A 136 -16.33 -12.65 -7.38
CA ARG A 136 -16.27 -11.95 -6.08
C ARG A 136 -15.05 -12.29 -5.23
N SER A 137 -14.26 -13.27 -5.64
CA SER A 137 -13.07 -13.73 -4.91
C SER A 137 -11.77 -13.41 -5.65
N SER A 138 -11.78 -13.37 -6.98
CA SER A 138 -10.55 -13.33 -7.79
C SER A 138 -10.09 -11.96 -8.26
N GLY A 139 -10.99 -10.98 -8.39
CA GLY A 139 -10.64 -9.69 -9.03
C GLY A 139 -10.37 -9.80 -10.54
N VAL A 140 -10.39 -11.01 -11.13
CA VAL A 140 -10.24 -11.21 -12.58
C VAL A 140 -11.38 -10.49 -13.29
N ASN A 141 -11.05 -9.71 -14.31
CA ASN A 141 -11.99 -8.86 -15.05
C ASN A 141 -12.81 -7.88 -14.18
N ALA A 142 -12.31 -7.51 -12.99
CA ALA A 142 -12.98 -6.57 -12.10
C ALA A 142 -13.35 -5.26 -12.80
N GLY A 143 -12.42 -4.67 -13.55
CA GLY A 143 -12.65 -3.42 -14.26
C GLY A 143 -13.74 -3.50 -15.33
N GLN A 144 -13.75 -4.55 -16.16
CA GLN A 144 -14.79 -4.73 -17.16
C GLN A 144 -16.15 -5.01 -16.52
N ARG A 145 -16.20 -5.86 -15.49
CA ARG A 145 -17.45 -6.15 -14.77
C ARG A 145 -17.98 -4.92 -14.06
N LEU A 146 -17.12 -4.13 -13.42
CA LEU A 146 -17.51 -2.90 -12.75
C LEU A 146 -18.10 -1.88 -13.73
N LYS A 147 -17.53 -1.76 -14.94
CA LYS A 147 -18.12 -0.94 -16.01
C LYS A 147 -19.55 -1.39 -16.34
N ALA A 148 -19.81 -2.70 -16.41
CA ALA A 148 -21.17 -3.23 -16.62
C ALA A 148 -22.10 -2.89 -15.44
N ILE A 149 -21.64 -3.06 -14.20
CA ILE A 149 -22.40 -2.70 -12.99
C ILE A 149 -22.77 -1.21 -12.97
N ILE A 150 -21.81 -0.33 -13.28
CA ILE A 150 -22.03 1.12 -13.34
C ILE A 150 -22.99 1.47 -14.47
N ALA A 151 -22.88 0.82 -15.63
CA ALA A 151 -23.79 1.06 -16.75
C ALA A 151 -25.25 0.70 -16.42
N GLU A 152 -25.47 -0.35 -15.61
CA GLU A 152 -26.80 -0.82 -15.24
C GLU A 152 -27.41 -0.08 -14.04
N GLY A 153 -26.61 0.19 -13.01
CA GLY A 153 -27.10 0.69 -11.71
C GLY A 153 -26.34 1.88 -11.14
N GLY A 154 -25.39 2.45 -11.88
CA GLY A 154 -24.56 3.58 -11.47
C GLY A 154 -23.57 3.27 -10.35
N LYS A 155 -22.97 4.32 -9.80
CA LYS A 155 -21.99 4.27 -8.69
C LYS A 155 -22.51 3.52 -7.46
N ALA A 156 -23.79 3.72 -7.10
CA ALA A 156 -24.38 3.07 -5.94
C ALA A 156 -24.41 1.54 -6.07
N ALA A 157 -24.66 1.01 -7.27
CA ALA A 157 -24.60 -0.43 -7.52
C ALA A 157 -23.16 -0.97 -7.42
N ALA A 158 -22.16 -0.19 -7.86
CA ALA A 158 -20.75 -0.55 -7.73
C ALA A 158 -20.29 -0.60 -6.27
N VAL A 159 -20.65 0.39 -5.45
CA VAL A 159 -20.37 0.40 -3.99
C VAL A 159 -21.05 -0.78 -3.30
N ALA A 160 -22.30 -1.08 -3.65
CA ALA A 160 -23.02 -2.23 -3.11
C ALA A 160 -22.35 -3.56 -3.48
N GLU A 161 -21.85 -3.70 -4.71
CA GLU A 161 -21.11 -4.90 -5.13
C GLU A 161 -19.80 -5.05 -4.35
N ILE A 162 -19.03 -3.97 -4.16
CA ILE A 162 -17.80 -4.00 -3.37
C ILE A 162 -18.08 -4.48 -1.93
N GLY A 163 -19.18 -4.03 -1.33
CA GLY A 163 -19.61 -4.49 -0.01
C GLY A 163 -20.04 -5.97 0.05
N ALA A 164 -20.31 -6.60 -1.10
CA ALA A 164 -20.70 -8.00 -1.22
C ALA A 164 -19.53 -8.93 -1.59
N LEU A 165 -18.31 -8.40 -1.78
CA LEU A 165 -17.12 -9.19 -2.07
C LEU A 165 -16.75 -10.09 -0.89
N THR A 166 -16.30 -11.30 -1.17
CA THR A 166 -16.07 -12.34 -0.16
C THR A 166 -14.60 -12.59 0.13
N GLY A 167 -13.70 -11.74 -0.37
CA GLY A 167 -12.25 -11.81 -0.15
C GLY A 167 -11.54 -10.47 -0.42
N GLY A 168 -10.45 -10.22 0.32
CA GLY A 168 -9.70 -8.96 0.22
C GLY A 168 -9.01 -8.74 -1.12
N HIS A 169 -8.59 -9.81 -1.79
CA HIS A 169 -7.93 -9.72 -3.09
C HIS A 169 -8.82 -9.04 -4.16
N ALA A 170 -10.08 -9.47 -4.26
CA ALA A 170 -11.03 -8.82 -5.16
C ALA A 170 -11.32 -7.37 -4.76
N ALA A 171 -11.39 -7.06 -3.46
CA ALA A 171 -11.74 -5.71 -2.99
C ALA A 171 -10.79 -4.63 -3.52
N GLY A 172 -9.47 -4.87 -3.50
CA GLY A 172 -8.49 -3.93 -4.05
C GLY A 172 -8.72 -3.63 -5.54
N ALA A 173 -8.92 -4.69 -6.36
CA ALA A 173 -9.14 -4.54 -7.80
C ALA A 173 -10.45 -3.80 -8.13
N TYR A 174 -11.54 -4.08 -7.41
CA TYR A 174 -12.81 -3.39 -7.63
C TYR A 174 -12.80 -1.95 -7.12
N ILE A 175 -12.16 -1.68 -5.98
CA ILE A 175 -12.03 -0.31 -5.45
C ILE A 175 -11.18 0.54 -6.39
N GLY A 176 -10.05 0.01 -6.89
CA GLY A 176 -9.22 0.72 -7.86
C GLY A 176 -9.98 1.01 -9.15
N ALA A 177 -10.65 0.00 -9.72
CA ALA A 177 -11.48 0.20 -10.90
C ALA A 177 -12.60 1.24 -10.68
N LEU A 178 -13.18 1.30 -9.48
CA LEU A 178 -14.22 2.28 -9.16
C LEU A 178 -13.63 3.69 -9.05
N ALA A 179 -12.49 3.82 -8.37
CA ALA A 179 -11.77 5.07 -8.23
C ALA A 179 -11.27 5.60 -9.59
N GLU A 180 -11.00 4.77 -10.58
CA GLU A 180 -10.65 5.23 -11.93
C GLU A 180 -11.88 5.61 -12.78
N SER A 181 -13.01 4.93 -12.56
CA SER A 181 -14.17 5.01 -13.48
C SER A 181 -15.29 5.93 -13.00
N ALA A 182 -15.28 6.38 -11.75
CA ALA A 182 -16.28 7.27 -11.18
C ALA A 182 -15.68 8.32 -10.26
N THR A 183 -16.34 9.48 -10.16
CA THR A 183 -16.04 10.46 -9.11
C THR A 183 -16.75 10.04 -7.82
N LEU A 184 -15.96 9.91 -6.74
CA LEU A 184 -16.41 9.54 -5.41
C LEU A 184 -16.53 10.80 -4.55
N ASP A 185 -17.60 10.86 -3.76
CA ASP A 185 -17.74 11.84 -2.69
C ASP A 185 -17.25 11.25 -1.36
N ASP A 186 -17.17 12.09 -0.31
CA ASP A 186 -16.65 11.67 0.98
C ASP A 186 -17.49 10.54 1.62
N ASP A 187 -18.80 10.47 1.34
CA ASP A 187 -19.69 9.41 1.86
C ASP A 187 -19.37 8.06 1.19
N ASP A 188 -19.12 8.05 -0.13
CA ASP A 188 -18.66 6.85 -0.83
C ASP A 188 -17.33 6.35 -0.25
N VAL A 189 -16.37 7.27 -0.06
CA VAL A 189 -15.04 6.96 0.46
C VAL A 189 -15.15 6.40 1.87
N GLU A 190 -16.01 6.96 2.73
CA GLU A 190 -16.25 6.42 4.06
C GLU A 190 -16.77 4.97 4.01
N ILE A 191 -17.75 4.68 3.15
CA ILE A 191 -18.30 3.32 3.01
C ILE A 191 -17.20 2.35 2.55
N LEU A 192 -16.42 2.73 1.54
CA LEU A 192 -15.34 1.90 0.99
C LEU A 192 -14.24 1.68 2.03
N SER A 193 -13.75 2.72 2.70
CA SER A 193 -12.72 2.61 3.74
C SER A 193 -13.17 1.74 4.91
N ARG A 194 -14.44 1.81 5.33
CA ARG A 194 -14.99 0.92 6.36
C ARG A 194 -15.04 -0.55 5.91
N GLY A 195 -15.26 -0.79 4.62
CA GLY A 195 -15.14 -2.12 4.02
C GLY A 195 -13.69 -2.60 4.03
N VAL A 196 -12.76 -1.73 3.64
CA VAL A 196 -11.32 -2.02 3.62
C VAL A 196 -10.79 -2.38 5.00
N ALA A 197 -11.20 -1.67 6.05
CA ALA A 197 -10.79 -1.95 7.43
C ALA A 197 -11.15 -3.36 7.94
N LYS A 198 -12.07 -4.07 7.25
CA LYS A 198 -12.48 -5.44 7.58
C LYS A 198 -11.70 -6.51 6.82
N LEU A 199 -10.85 -6.12 5.86
CA LEU A 199 -10.05 -7.05 5.10
C LEU A 199 -8.98 -7.66 6.02
N THR A 200 -8.62 -8.92 5.76
CA THR A 200 -7.58 -9.63 6.53
C THR A 200 -6.17 -9.32 6.03
N SER A 201 -5.99 -9.19 4.71
CA SER A 201 -4.69 -8.92 4.09
C SER A 201 -4.35 -7.43 4.11
N ASP A 202 -3.24 -7.08 4.75
CA ASP A 202 -2.69 -5.72 4.76
C ASP A 202 -2.31 -5.21 3.38
N TYR A 203 -1.73 -6.07 2.54
CA TYR A 203 -1.48 -5.77 1.14
C TYR A 203 -2.78 -5.36 0.41
N ALA A 204 -3.88 -6.09 0.64
CA ALA A 204 -5.16 -5.77 0.04
C ALA A 204 -5.75 -4.45 0.58
N LYS A 205 -5.62 -4.21 1.89
CA LYS A 205 -5.99 -2.92 2.49
C LYS A 205 -5.23 -1.79 1.80
N ARG A 206 -3.91 -1.92 1.69
CA ARG A 206 -3.08 -0.90 1.09
C ARG A 206 -3.38 -0.69 -0.39
N GLN A 207 -3.57 -1.74 -1.20
CA GLN A 207 -3.98 -1.58 -2.62
C GLN A 207 -5.24 -0.71 -2.74
N ALA A 208 -6.26 -1.01 -1.94
CA ALA A 208 -7.52 -0.31 -1.99
C ALA A 208 -7.40 1.16 -1.57
N LEU A 209 -6.69 1.44 -0.48
CA LEU A 209 -6.52 2.80 0.04
C LEU A 209 -5.62 3.65 -0.86
N ALA A 210 -4.53 3.10 -1.38
CA ALA A 210 -3.66 3.79 -2.33
C ALA A 210 -4.43 4.18 -3.60
N ALA A 211 -5.26 3.27 -4.14
CA ALA A 211 -6.05 3.58 -5.32
C ALA A 211 -7.07 4.73 -5.09
N LEU A 212 -7.64 4.84 -3.89
CA LEU A 212 -8.48 5.98 -3.52
C LEU A 212 -7.67 7.28 -3.46
N LEU A 213 -6.47 7.26 -2.86
CA LEU A 213 -5.60 8.42 -2.74
C LEU A 213 -5.08 8.92 -4.10
N GLU A 214 -4.73 8.01 -5.00
CA GLU A 214 -4.15 8.33 -6.30
C GLU A 214 -5.19 8.83 -7.31
N ASN A 215 -6.40 8.26 -7.28
CA ASN A 215 -7.39 8.50 -8.33
C ASN A 215 -8.53 9.44 -7.91
N GLN A 216 -8.64 9.81 -6.62
CA GLN A 216 -9.73 10.67 -6.13
C GLN A 216 -9.23 11.94 -5.46
N LYS A 217 -10.03 13.00 -5.59
CA LYS A 217 -9.86 14.23 -4.82
C LYS A 217 -10.67 14.12 -3.52
N LEU A 218 -9.99 13.70 -2.46
CA LEU A 218 -10.64 13.50 -1.16
C LEU A 218 -10.89 14.83 -0.45
N GLY A 219 -12.11 15.01 0.08
CA GLY A 219 -12.37 16.02 1.08
C GLY A 219 -11.78 15.64 2.44
N GLN A 220 -11.96 16.51 3.44
CA GLN A 220 -11.43 16.26 4.77
C GLN A 220 -12.01 14.99 5.40
N ALA A 221 -13.31 14.71 5.22
CA ALA A 221 -13.95 13.54 5.82
C ALA A 221 -13.54 12.25 5.09
N GLY A 222 -13.42 12.31 3.76
CA GLY A 222 -12.91 11.19 2.95
C GLY A 222 -11.48 10.82 3.33
N LEU A 223 -10.59 11.81 3.45
CA LEU A 223 -9.21 11.59 3.89
C LEU A 223 -9.16 10.97 5.30
N GLN A 224 -9.95 11.47 6.25
CA GLN A 224 -9.99 10.89 7.60
C GLN A 224 -10.48 9.43 7.63
N SER A 225 -11.41 9.08 6.73
CA SER A 225 -11.89 7.71 6.58
C SER A 225 -10.78 6.79 6.06
N VAL A 226 -10.02 7.24 5.06
CA VAL A 226 -8.86 6.51 4.54
C VAL A 226 -7.81 6.28 5.63
N LEU A 227 -7.50 7.30 6.42
CA LEU A 227 -6.53 7.16 7.51
C LEU A 227 -6.99 6.22 8.61
N THR A 228 -8.27 6.29 8.97
CA THR A 228 -8.84 5.39 9.98
C THR A 228 -8.74 3.94 9.52
N ALA A 229 -8.95 3.67 8.23
CA ALA A 229 -8.73 2.35 7.67
C ALA A 229 -7.24 1.98 7.60
N ALA A 230 -6.35 2.92 7.24
CA ALA A 230 -4.90 2.68 7.18
C ALA A 230 -4.33 2.26 8.53
N ARG A 231 -4.84 2.79 9.64
CA ARG A 231 -4.45 2.39 11.02
C ARG A 231 -4.81 0.94 11.39
N THR A 232 -5.59 0.25 10.56
CA THR A 232 -5.88 -1.17 10.77
C THR A 232 -4.87 -2.09 10.09
N ILE A 233 -3.90 -1.52 9.36
CA ILE A 233 -2.78 -2.24 8.74
C ILE A 233 -1.74 -2.53 9.82
N GLU A 234 -1.31 -3.78 9.95
CA GLU A 234 -0.32 -4.22 10.94
C GLU A 234 1.11 -4.21 10.37
N SER A 235 1.24 -4.41 9.05
CA SER A 235 2.53 -4.37 8.36
C SER A 235 3.06 -2.94 8.20
N ASP A 236 4.13 -2.64 8.91
CA ASP A 236 4.92 -1.40 8.79
C ASP A 236 5.22 -1.02 7.33
N HIS A 237 5.60 -2.01 6.52
CA HIS A 237 5.90 -1.83 5.10
C HIS A 237 4.70 -1.32 4.31
N GLU A 238 3.52 -1.88 4.58
CA GLU A 238 2.27 -1.50 3.89
C GLU A 238 1.79 -0.11 4.36
N VAL A 239 1.99 0.24 5.65
CA VAL A 239 1.71 1.60 6.16
C VAL A 239 2.64 2.63 5.50
N ARG A 240 3.94 2.35 5.37
CA ARG A 240 4.87 3.23 4.65
C ARG A 240 4.40 3.50 3.23
N LEU A 241 3.96 2.48 2.49
CA LEU A 241 3.48 2.66 1.12
C LEU A 241 2.24 3.56 1.03
N ILE A 242 1.39 3.62 2.06
CA ILE A 242 0.30 4.61 2.14
C ILE A 242 0.85 6.02 2.32
N ILE A 243 1.89 6.20 3.14
CA ILE A 243 2.56 7.49 3.31
C ILE A 243 3.20 7.96 2.00
N GLU A 244 3.79 7.05 1.23
CA GLU A 244 4.33 7.34 -0.11
C GLU A 244 3.24 7.79 -1.07
N ALA A 245 2.12 7.05 -1.16
CA ALA A 245 0.98 7.46 -1.99
C ALA A 245 0.43 8.84 -1.58
N LEU A 246 0.33 9.13 -0.28
CA LEU A 246 -0.04 10.45 0.23
C LEU A 246 0.95 11.53 -0.23
N SER A 247 2.25 11.23 -0.22
CA SER A 247 3.31 12.17 -0.59
C SER A 247 3.30 12.57 -2.08
N GLU A 248 2.83 11.66 -2.93
CA GLU A 248 2.70 11.84 -4.38
C GLU A 248 1.37 12.53 -4.76
N SER A 249 0.31 12.31 -3.97
CA SER A 249 -1.03 12.85 -4.17
C SER A 249 -1.18 14.33 -3.77
N GLY A 250 -0.48 15.25 -4.45
CA GLY A 250 -0.71 16.71 -4.32
C GLY A 250 -0.90 17.19 -2.87
N MET A 251 0.15 17.06 -2.07
CA MET A 251 0.10 17.15 -0.60
C MET A 251 -0.55 18.44 -0.07
N SER A 252 -1.77 18.33 0.48
CA SER A 252 -2.37 19.41 1.29
C SER A 252 -1.78 19.41 2.71
N SER A 253 -1.94 20.50 3.48
CA SER A 253 -1.52 20.52 4.89
C SER A 253 -2.23 19.44 5.73
N ALA A 254 -3.48 19.11 5.38
CA ALA A 254 -4.24 18.05 6.02
C ALA A 254 -3.66 16.66 5.68
N SER A 255 -3.32 16.43 4.41
CA SER A 255 -2.68 15.19 3.95
C SER A 255 -1.28 15.01 4.54
N ALA A 256 -0.53 16.11 4.70
CA ALA A 256 0.76 16.11 5.38
C ALA A 256 0.66 15.73 6.86
N ALA A 257 -0.28 16.35 7.59
CA ALA A 257 -0.53 16.04 8.99
C ALA A 257 -1.00 14.59 9.18
N ALA A 258 -1.83 14.11 8.26
CA ALA A 258 -2.31 12.74 8.19
C ALA A 258 -1.17 11.72 8.00
N ALA A 259 -0.31 11.95 6.99
CA ALA A 259 0.84 11.09 6.75
C ALA A 259 1.82 11.10 7.94
N THR A 260 2.06 12.26 8.53
CA THR A 260 2.88 12.40 9.74
C THR A 260 2.29 11.60 10.92
N ALA A 261 0.97 11.57 11.06
CA ALA A 261 0.32 10.82 12.14
C ALA A 261 0.45 9.29 11.97
N LEU A 262 0.54 8.79 10.73
CA LEU A 262 0.74 7.36 10.45
C LEU A 262 2.16 6.88 10.80
N ILE A 263 3.15 7.77 10.88
CA ILE A 263 4.51 7.41 11.30
C ILE A 263 4.50 6.78 12.71
N ALA A 264 3.62 7.24 13.60
CA ALA A 264 3.50 6.72 14.96
C ALA A 264 2.94 5.28 15.02
N ASP A 265 2.35 4.80 13.93
CA ASP A 265 1.79 3.46 13.81
C ASP A 265 2.80 2.46 13.19
N ILE A 266 4.02 2.90 12.84
CA ILE A 266 5.11 2.08 12.30
C ILE A 266 6.12 1.75 13.40
N ASN A 267 6.55 0.49 13.52
CA ASN A 267 7.50 0.05 14.54
C ASN A 267 8.95 -0.06 14.03
N SER A 268 9.14 -0.38 12.75
CA SER A 268 10.46 -0.52 12.13
C SER A 268 11.10 0.85 11.88
N ASP A 269 12.23 1.12 12.55
CA ASP A 269 13.04 2.33 12.33
C ASP A 269 13.35 2.56 10.84
N HIS A 270 13.61 1.47 10.10
CA HIS A 270 13.90 1.53 8.67
C HIS A 270 12.71 2.01 7.84
N GLU A 271 11.51 1.50 8.16
CA GLU A 271 10.28 1.88 7.47
C GLU A 271 9.85 3.31 7.85
N ILE A 272 10.06 3.73 9.10
CA ILE A 272 9.88 5.12 9.53
C ILE A 272 10.80 6.06 8.74
N ARG A 273 12.08 5.72 8.61
CA ARG A 273 13.04 6.53 7.85
C ARG A 273 12.59 6.67 6.38
N LEU A 274 12.22 5.57 5.73
CA LEU A 274 11.76 5.62 4.33
C LEU A 274 10.47 6.45 4.20
N ALA A 275 9.53 6.32 5.14
CA ALA A 275 8.30 7.11 5.15
C ALA A 275 8.59 8.63 5.22
N VAL A 276 9.49 9.05 6.12
CA VAL A 276 9.83 10.47 6.24
C VAL A 276 10.73 10.95 5.08
N GLU A 277 11.54 10.09 4.48
CA GLU A 277 12.29 10.39 3.25
C GLU A 277 11.34 10.69 2.08
N ALA A 278 10.27 9.91 1.92
CA ALA A 278 9.23 10.18 0.92
C ALA A 278 8.53 11.53 1.16
N LEU A 279 8.17 11.82 2.42
CA LEU A 279 7.54 13.10 2.78
C LEU A 279 8.46 14.29 2.54
N THR A 280 9.72 14.20 2.99
CA THR A 280 10.70 15.27 2.85
C THR A 280 11.18 15.45 1.41
N GLY A 281 11.16 14.39 0.60
CA GLY A 281 11.40 14.45 -0.85
C GLY A 281 10.28 15.12 -1.66
N SER A 282 9.06 15.20 -1.11
CA SER A 282 7.93 15.83 -1.78
C SER A 282 8.05 17.36 -1.79
N LYS A 283 8.21 17.95 -2.97
CA LYS A 283 8.26 19.40 -3.19
C LYS A 283 6.92 20.11 -2.91
N ALA A 284 5.82 19.35 -2.83
CA ALA A 284 4.51 19.89 -2.49
C ALA A 284 4.37 20.19 -0.99
N LEU A 285 5.20 19.55 -0.15
CA LEU A 285 5.20 19.74 1.29
C LEU A 285 5.96 21.02 1.65
N ASP A 286 5.35 21.93 2.40
CA ASP A 286 6.04 23.11 2.91
C ASP A 286 7.08 22.74 4.01
N GLY A 287 8.10 23.60 4.19
CA GLY A 287 9.18 23.37 5.15
C GLY A 287 8.72 23.14 6.59
N ALA A 288 7.70 23.88 7.07
CA ALA A 288 7.20 23.71 8.44
C ALA A 288 6.51 22.35 8.63
N SER A 289 5.86 21.84 7.59
CA SER A 289 5.23 20.52 7.59
C SER A 289 6.25 19.40 7.43
N ALA A 290 7.30 19.60 6.63
CA ALA A 290 8.44 18.69 6.55
C ALA A 290 9.19 18.60 7.89
N ALA A 291 9.40 19.74 8.58
CA ALA A 291 10.03 19.81 9.89
C ALA A 291 9.25 19.03 10.95
N ARG A 292 7.92 19.13 10.93
CA ARG A 292 7.04 18.32 11.80
C ARG A 292 7.15 16.82 11.52
N ALA A 293 7.25 16.43 10.25
CA ALA A 293 7.43 15.02 9.87
C ALA A 293 8.79 14.48 10.35
N VAL A 294 9.88 15.25 10.17
CA VAL A 294 11.22 14.92 10.69
C VAL A 294 11.20 14.74 12.21
N ALA A 295 10.59 15.68 12.93
CA ALA A 295 10.50 15.59 14.40
C ALA A 295 9.69 14.36 14.86
N ALA A 296 8.58 14.04 14.17
CA ALA A 296 7.78 12.86 14.48
C ALA A 296 8.55 11.55 14.23
N ALA A 297 9.24 11.45 13.08
CA ALA A 297 10.06 10.29 12.75
C ALA A 297 11.18 10.06 13.78
N VAL A 298 11.91 11.10 14.16
CA VAL A 298 13.02 10.98 15.11
C VAL A 298 12.53 10.63 16.53
N ALA A 299 11.33 11.07 16.89
CA ALA A 299 10.71 10.68 18.16
C ALA A 299 10.28 9.20 18.18
N ALA A 300 9.89 8.64 17.02
CA ALA A 300 9.48 7.25 16.87
C ALA A 300 10.68 6.30 16.71
N ILE A 301 11.74 6.71 16.02
CA ILE A 301 12.93 5.90 15.77
C ILE A 301 13.71 5.65 17.07
N GLU A 302 14.08 4.40 17.32
CA GLU A 302 14.95 4.04 18.45
C GLU A 302 16.43 4.24 18.10
N GLY A 303 16.87 3.71 16.96
CA GLY A 303 18.26 3.65 16.51
C GLY A 303 18.87 4.99 16.10
N ASP A 304 20.04 5.30 16.66
CA ASP A 304 20.82 6.51 16.34
C ASP A 304 21.23 6.60 14.86
N TYR A 305 21.54 5.46 14.25
CA TYR A 305 21.90 5.37 12.83
C TYR A 305 20.76 5.85 11.92
N GLU A 306 19.54 5.36 12.15
CA GLU A 306 18.37 5.73 11.34
C GLU A 306 17.98 7.20 11.58
N LYS A 307 18.11 7.71 12.82
CA LYS A 307 17.95 9.15 13.11
C LYS A 307 18.91 10.03 12.32
N ARG A 308 20.18 9.64 12.20
CA ARG A 308 21.15 10.37 11.36
C ARG A 308 20.73 10.34 9.89
N LEU A 309 20.29 9.19 9.38
CA LEU A 309 19.85 9.10 7.99
C LEU A 309 18.60 9.96 7.69
N VAL A 310 17.70 10.14 8.66
CA VAL A 310 16.59 11.11 8.54
C VAL A 310 17.12 12.54 8.35
N ILE A 311 18.18 12.93 9.07
CA ILE A 311 18.82 14.24 8.95
C ILE A 311 19.49 14.39 7.57
N GLU A 312 20.16 13.35 7.08
CA GLU A 312 20.76 13.33 5.73
C GLU A 312 19.72 13.52 4.63
N ALA A 313 18.57 12.83 4.73
CA ALA A 313 17.47 13.02 3.78
C ALA A 313 16.90 14.46 3.81
N ALA A 314 16.84 15.07 4.99
CA ALA A 314 16.34 16.44 5.18
C ALA A 314 17.36 17.55 4.83
N ALA A 315 18.64 17.21 4.64
CA ALA A 315 19.74 18.17 4.58
C ALA A 315 19.59 19.20 3.44
N THR A 316 19.03 18.79 2.30
CA THR A 316 18.85 19.69 1.15
C THR A 316 17.78 20.78 1.37
N ARG A 317 17.02 20.69 2.46
CA ARG A 317 15.88 21.56 2.79
C ARG A 317 16.13 22.45 4.01
N LEU A 318 17.34 22.49 4.57
CA LEU A 318 17.63 23.24 5.80
C LEU A 318 17.39 24.76 5.71
N GLY A 319 17.42 25.33 4.50
CA GLY A 319 17.08 26.75 4.27
C GLY A 319 15.57 27.06 4.34
N GLU A 320 14.72 26.03 4.39
CA GLU A 320 13.28 26.22 4.53
C GLU A 320 12.86 26.46 5.98
N ALA A 321 11.67 27.04 6.16
CA ALA A 321 11.12 27.35 7.48
C ALA A 321 11.13 26.12 8.40
N ASP A 322 11.61 26.32 9.63
CA ASP A 322 11.70 25.35 10.73
C ASP A 322 12.61 24.12 10.49
N MET A 323 13.13 23.91 9.28
CA MET A 323 13.90 22.70 8.94
C MET A 323 15.25 22.62 9.66
N ALA A 324 16.01 23.72 9.72
CA ALA A 324 17.27 23.76 10.45
C ALA A 324 17.09 23.46 11.96
N GLY A 325 16.07 24.06 12.59
CA GLY A 325 15.73 23.79 13.98
C GLY A 325 15.32 22.33 14.21
N ALA A 326 14.52 21.75 13.32
CA ALA A 326 14.12 20.34 13.40
C ALA A 326 15.32 19.39 13.25
N ALA A 327 16.23 19.66 12.31
CA ALA A 327 17.44 18.86 12.12
C ALA A 327 18.38 18.93 13.33
N ILE A 328 18.56 20.11 13.93
CA ILE A 328 19.37 20.28 15.16
C ILE A 328 18.71 19.56 16.34
N GLY A 329 17.39 19.68 16.50
CA GLY A 329 16.64 18.94 17.51
C GLY A 329 16.79 17.43 17.33
N ALA A 330 16.75 16.96 16.08
CA ALA A 330 16.95 15.55 15.73
C ALA A 330 18.36 15.06 16.09
N ALA A 331 19.40 15.83 15.75
CA ALA A 331 20.78 15.53 16.13
C ALA A 331 20.94 15.49 17.67
N GLY A 332 20.21 16.34 18.39
CA GLY A 332 20.15 16.30 19.86
C GLY A 332 19.56 15.02 20.46
N ALA A 333 18.66 14.36 19.74
CA ALA A 333 18.05 13.09 20.17
C ALA A 333 18.95 11.87 19.95
N ILE A 334 20.02 12.00 19.15
CA ILE A 334 21.01 10.94 18.90
C ILE A 334 21.89 10.78 20.13
N LYS A 335 21.99 9.58 20.70
CA LYS A 335 22.77 9.33 21.94
C LYS A 335 24.25 9.06 21.65
N GLY A 336 24.54 8.30 20.60
CA GLY A 336 25.89 7.94 20.19
C GLY A 336 26.69 9.14 19.71
N ALA A 337 27.85 9.38 20.33
CA ALA A 337 28.74 10.49 20.00
C ALA A 337 29.15 10.54 18.52
N HIS A 338 29.45 9.37 17.94
CA HIS A 338 29.84 9.23 16.55
C HIS A 338 28.71 9.62 15.58
N GLU A 339 27.52 9.06 15.78
CA GLU A 339 26.34 9.37 14.96
C GLU A 339 25.91 10.84 15.12
N ARG A 340 26.00 11.37 16.34
CA ARG A 340 25.68 12.78 16.63
C ARG A 340 26.68 13.71 15.92
N ARG A 341 27.97 13.40 15.96
CA ARG A 341 28.99 14.17 15.21
C ARG A 341 28.67 14.16 13.72
N LEU A 342 28.44 12.99 13.12
CA LEU A 342 28.14 12.89 11.69
C LEU A 342 26.89 13.69 11.31
N ALA A 343 25.83 13.64 12.14
CA ALA A 343 24.64 14.46 11.93
C ALA A 343 24.95 15.97 11.98
N ILE A 344 25.79 16.41 12.93
CA ILE A 344 26.23 17.81 13.03
C ILE A 344 27.02 18.22 11.79
N GLU A 345 27.89 17.36 11.26
CA GLU A 345 28.67 17.60 10.04
C GLU A 345 27.73 17.80 8.84
N THR A 346 26.77 16.89 8.64
CA THR A 346 25.76 17.01 7.59
C THR A 346 24.97 18.31 7.68
N ILE A 347 24.56 18.70 8.89
CA ILE A 347 23.83 19.97 9.10
C ILE A 347 24.74 21.15 8.76
N ALA A 348 25.99 21.16 9.23
CA ALA A 348 26.94 22.25 8.98
C ALA A 348 27.22 22.44 7.48
N GLU A 349 27.34 21.35 6.72
CA GLU A 349 27.57 21.38 5.27
C GLU A 349 26.41 22.01 4.49
N ASN A 350 25.18 21.91 5.00
CA ASN A 350 23.97 22.32 4.30
C ASN A 350 23.26 23.55 4.93
N LEU A 351 23.72 24.00 6.10
CA LEU A 351 23.14 25.16 6.78
C LEU A 351 23.59 26.46 6.10
N GLU A 352 22.64 27.33 5.78
CA GLU A 352 22.97 28.61 5.15
C GLU A 352 23.86 29.47 6.06
N THR A 353 24.86 30.13 5.48
CA THR A 353 25.80 30.99 6.22
C THR A 353 25.10 32.09 7.03
N GLY A 354 23.92 32.56 6.57
CA GLY A 354 23.11 33.56 7.26
C GLY A 354 22.15 33.02 8.32
N SER A 355 22.10 31.71 8.54
CA SER A 355 21.17 31.11 9.50
C SER A 355 21.46 31.55 10.94
N ALA A 356 20.40 31.78 11.72
CA ALA A 356 20.51 32.03 13.15
C ALA A 356 20.84 30.74 13.96
N ASP A 357 20.72 29.57 13.33
CA ASP A 357 20.81 28.27 13.99
C ASP A 357 22.26 27.79 14.23
N TRP A 358 23.25 28.48 13.67
CA TRP A 358 24.68 28.16 13.86
C TRP A 358 25.06 28.07 15.35
N LEU A 359 24.55 28.96 16.19
CA LEU A 359 24.87 28.95 17.63
C LEU A 359 24.27 27.72 18.33
N ALA A 360 23.07 27.29 17.93
CA ALA A 360 22.44 26.10 18.48
C ALA A 360 23.21 24.82 18.06
N LEU A 361 23.65 24.77 16.80
CA LEU A 361 24.45 23.66 16.28
C LEU A 361 25.82 23.56 16.99
N ILE A 362 26.50 24.68 17.22
CA ILE A 362 27.77 24.72 17.97
C ILE A 362 27.57 24.27 19.42
N ALA A 363 26.49 24.72 20.08
CA ALA A 363 26.16 24.28 21.43
C ALA A 363 25.93 22.76 21.50
N LEU A 364 25.30 22.18 20.47
CA LEU A 364 25.10 20.74 20.39
C LEU A 364 26.42 19.97 20.25
N ALA A 365 27.37 20.47 19.47
CA ALA A 365 28.70 19.87 19.35
C ALA A 365 29.44 19.88 20.69
N ALA A 366 29.36 20.98 21.45
CA ALA A 366 29.97 21.08 22.79
C ALA A 366 29.41 20.05 23.79
N ALA A 367 28.19 19.55 23.55
CA ALA A 367 27.52 18.54 24.36
C ALA A 367 27.77 17.09 23.91
N ILE A 368 28.66 16.86 22.93
CA ILE A 368 29.07 15.50 22.54
C ILE A 368 29.88 14.87 23.69
N ASP A 369 29.49 13.65 24.07
CA ASP A 369 30.26 12.81 24.98
C ASP A 369 31.48 12.23 24.28
N GLY A 370 32.67 12.50 24.81
CA GLY A 370 33.92 12.05 24.22
C GLY A 370 34.67 13.17 23.51
N ASP A 371 35.90 13.40 23.98
CA ASP A 371 36.76 14.49 23.53
C ASP A 371 37.12 14.41 22.04
N HIS A 372 37.30 13.19 21.53
CA HIS A 372 37.66 12.96 20.13
C HIS A 372 36.54 13.36 19.16
N GLU A 373 35.33 12.87 19.40
CA GLU A 373 34.15 13.17 18.57
C GLU A 373 33.76 14.65 18.70
N ARG A 374 33.87 15.22 19.92
CA ARG A 374 33.67 16.66 20.14
C ARG A 374 34.67 17.51 19.35
N ARG A 375 35.96 17.16 19.35
CA ARG A 375 36.97 17.84 18.54
C ARG A 375 36.60 17.81 17.07
N LEU A 376 36.31 16.64 16.52
CA LEU A 376 35.99 16.50 15.09
C LEU A 376 34.76 17.33 14.71
N ALA A 377 33.73 17.35 15.55
CA ALA A 377 32.56 18.20 15.34
C ALA A 377 32.93 19.69 15.33
N VAL A 378 33.79 20.15 16.25
CA VAL A 378 34.28 21.54 16.28
C VAL A 378 35.09 21.89 15.03
N GLU A 379 35.98 21.00 14.60
CA GLU A 379 36.77 21.18 13.37
C GLU A 379 35.88 21.30 12.13
N ALA A 380 34.87 20.43 12.01
CA ALA A 380 33.92 20.48 10.91
C ALA A 380 33.08 21.77 10.91
N LEU A 381 32.61 22.20 12.09
CA LEU A 381 31.87 23.45 12.23
C LEU A 381 32.72 24.68 11.91
N ALA A 382 34.00 24.69 12.30
CA ALA A 382 34.92 25.78 11.99
C ALA A 382 35.11 25.98 10.47
N GLY A 383 35.03 24.90 9.69
CA GLY A 383 35.11 24.93 8.23
C GLY A 383 33.90 25.59 7.54
N HIS A 384 32.72 25.57 8.17
CA HIS A 384 31.47 25.98 7.54
C HIS A 384 30.79 27.21 8.17
N ALA A 385 30.98 27.41 9.48
CA ALA A 385 30.31 28.47 10.22
C ALA A 385 30.68 29.87 9.70
N PRO A 386 29.76 30.86 9.75
CA PRO A 386 30.07 32.24 9.37
C PRO A 386 31.18 32.78 10.26
N ARG A 387 32.13 33.54 9.67
CA ARG A 387 33.29 34.09 10.40
C ARG A 387 32.96 35.38 11.18
N ASN A 388 31.89 35.36 11.96
CA ASN A 388 31.49 36.49 12.82
C ASN A 388 31.98 36.29 14.27
N ALA A 389 31.84 37.33 15.11
CA ALA A 389 32.36 37.29 16.47
C ALA A 389 31.64 36.28 17.37
N GLU A 390 30.34 36.09 17.16
CA GLU A 390 29.48 35.24 18.01
C GLU A 390 29.79 33.76 17.78
N THR A 391 29.84 33.32 16.52
CA THR A 391 30.19 31.94 16.17
C THR A 391 31.64 31.60 16.51
N LYS A 392 32.58 32.53 16.30
CA LYS A 392 33.98 32.34 16.73
C LYS A 392 34.09 32.15 18.24
N ALA A 393 33.37 32.97 19.03
CA ALA A 393 33.36 32.84 20.48
C ALA A 393 32.72 31.51 20.93
N ALA A 394 31.61 31.11 20.30
CA ALA A 394 30.95 29.84 20.59
C ALA A 394 31.84 28.63 20.25
N LEU A 395 32.52 28.63 19.10
CA LEU A 395 33.46 27.58 18.71
C LEU A 395 34.66 27.50 19.65
N ALA A 396 35.23 28.64 20.06
CA ALA A 396 36.32 28.67 21.03
C ALA A 396 35.89 28.10 22.40
N ALA A 397 34.67 28.39 22.84
CA ALA A 397 34.11 27.81 24.06
C ALA A 397 33.89 26.30 23.94
N ALA A 398 33.39 25.83 22.79
CA ALA A 398 33.23 24.40 22.51
C ALA A 398 34.58 23.67 22.51
N ALA A 399 35.60 24.21 21.85
CA ALA A 399 36.96 23.67 21.88
C ALA A 399 37.53 23.62 23.31
N ALA A 400 37.38 24.70 24.08
CA ALA A 400 37.88 24.78 25.45
C ALA A 400 37.22 23.76 26.41
N SER A 401 36.03 23.27 26.09
CA SER A 401 35.32 22.26 26.89
C SER A 401 35.91 20.85 26.78
N ILE A 402 36.79 20.60 25.80
CA ILE A 402 37.43 19.30 25.55
C ILE A 402 38.45 19.01 26.68
N GLY A 403 38.29 17.88 27.35
CA GLY A 403 39.12 17.47 28.48
C GLY A 403 40.55 17.09 28.07
N SER A 404 40.67 16.29 27.01
CA SER A 404 41.93 15.86 26.40
C SER A 404 42.75 17.06 25.90
N ASP A 405 43.92 17.26 26.49
CA ASP A 405 44.88 18.29 26.06
C ASP A 405 45.28 18.18 24.60
N HIS A 406 45.39 16.95 24.08
CA HIS A 406 45.74 16.70 22.69
C HIS A 406 44.59 17.15 21.78
N ASP A 407 43.38 16.66 22.03
CA ASP A 407 42.23 16.97 21.18
C ASP A 407 41.83 18.45 21.27
N ARG A 408 41.95 19.06 22.46
CA ARG A 408 41.68 20.48 22.67
C ARG A 408 42.61 21.36 21.85
N ARG A 409 43.91 21.05 21.79
CA ARG A 409 44.87 21.83 20.97
C ARG A 409 44.53 21.74 19.50
N LEU A 410 44.28 20.53 18.99
CA LEU A 410 43.87 20.34 17.59
C LEU A 410 42.58 21.10 17.25
N ALA A 411 41.59 21.07 18.14
CA ALA A 411 40.37 21.85 17.97
C ALA A 411 40.66 23.36 17.92
N GLN A 412 41.54 23.88 18.78
CA GLN A 412 41.92 25.29 18.83
C GLN A 412 42.69 25.72 17.57
N ASP A 413 43.63 24.91 17.10
CA ASP A 413 44.41 25.15 15.90
C ASP A 413 43.49 25.26 14.65
N ALA A 414 42.38 24.52 14.62
CA ALA A 414 41.40 24.59 13.54
C ALA A 414 40.53 25.87 13.54
N LEU A 415 40.58 26.68 14.61
CA LEU A 415 39.84 27.95 14.71
C LEU A 415 40.63 29.17 14.23
N GLU A 416 41.95 29.02 14.02
CA GLU A 416 42.86 30.05 13.50
C GLU A 416 42.70 30.23 11.98
#